data_AF-A0A2S7TNV3-F1
#
_entry.id   AF-A0A2S7TNV3-F1
#
_cell.length_a   1.000
_cell.length_b   1.000
_cell.length_c   1.000
_cell.angle_alpha   90.00
_cell.angle_beta   90.00
_cell.angle_gamma   90.00
#
_symmetry.space_group_name_H-M   'P 1'
#
loop_
_entity.id
_entity.type
_entity.pdbx_description
1 polymer ?
#
loop_
_entity_poly.entity_id
_entity_poly.type
_entity_poly.pdbx_seq_one_letter_code
_entity_poly.pdbx_strand_id
1 'polypeptide(L)'
;MGFFIGFLVKLFFLKSKYNIYETLILVFFTVGIGNLIFVAFGVFETITSLEIGNIAYLFAMLYSAWAIGNFFDKFKAWSYIKGFLAYFLGTSIGSFLIVIIGVLVEIINRKM
;
A
#
# COMPACT_ATOMS: atom_id res chain seq x y z
N MET A 1 -1.16 -3.90 -6.55
CA MET A 1 -1.47 -3.42 -5.18
C MET A 1 -2.24 -2.11 -5.16
N GLY A 2 -1.71 -1.02 -5.76
CA GLY A 2 -2.34 0.31 -5.68
C GLY A 2 -3.83 0.38 -6.08
N PHE A 3 -4.26 -0.39 -7.09
CA PHE A 3 -5.67 -0.46 -7.47
C PHE A 3 -6.57 -1.01 -6.35
N PHE A 4 -6.18 -2.11 -5.70
CA PHE A 4 -6.93 -2.72 -4.58
C PHE A 4 -6.97 -1.79 -3.37
N ILE A 5 -5.84 -1.15 -3.06
CA ILE A 5 -5.76 -0.14 -2.00
C ILE A 5 -6.70 1.02 -2.32
N GLY A 6 -6.65 1.58 -3.52
CA GLY A 6 -7.53 2.67 -3.95
C GLY A 6 -9.01 2.31 -3.87
N PHE A 7 -9.36 1.09 -4.27
CA PHE A 7 -10.73 0.58 -4.16
C PHE A 7 -11.20 0.50 -2.71
N LEU A 8 -10.39 -0.07 -1.80
CA LEU A 8 -10.72 -0.15 -0.38
C LEU A 8 -10.75 1.23 0.27
N VAL A 9 -9.82 2.12 -0.06
CA VAL A 9 -9.86 3.50 0.44
C VAL A 9 -11.18 4.15 0.03
N LYS A 10 -11.61 4.03 -1.23
CA LYS A 10 -12.91 4.56 -1.64
C LYS A 10 -14.08 3.93 -0.88
N LEU A 11 -14.03 2.63 -0.60
CA LEU A 11 -15.03 1.91 0.19
C LEU A 11 -15.08 2.37 1.66
N PHE A 12 -13.94 2.59 2.30
CA PHE A 12 -13.87 3.07 3.68
C PHE A 12 -14.24 4.57 3.82
N PHE A 13 -14.05 5.35 2.75
CA PHE A 13 -14.32 6.78 2.65
C PHE A 13 -15.48 7.12 1.69
N LEU A 14 -16.52 6.29 1.64
CA LEU A 14 -17.71 6.50 0.79
C LEU A 14 -18.38 7.88 1.00
N LYS A 15 -18.35 8.40 2.23
CA LYS A 15 -18.93 9.71 2.58
C LYS A 15 -18.03 10.90 2.22
N SER A 16 -16.85 10.66 1.67
CA SER A 16 -15.94 11.74 1.25
C SER A 16 -16.38 12.36 -0.08
N LYS A 17 -16.06 13.64 -0.27
CA LYS A 17 -16.36 14.39 -1.50
C LYS A 17 -15.46 14.00 -2.68
N TYR A 18 -14.39 13.25 -2.44
CA TYR A 18 -13.37 12.95 -3.43
C TYR A 18 -13.80 11.87 -4.42
N ASN A 19 -13.39 12.00 -5.67
CA ASN A 19 -13.66 11.03 -6.73
C ASN A 19 -12.72 9.81 -6.63
N ILE A 20 -13.05 8.73 -7.35
CA ILE A 20 -12.20 7.54 -7.45
C ILE A 20 -10.82 7.87 -8.06
N TYR A 21 -10.76 8.79 -9.03
CA TYR A 21 -9.50 9.21 -9.65
C TYR A 21 -8.57 9.91 -8.66
N GLU A 22 -9.09 10.83 -7.84
CA GLU A 22 -8.31 11.52 -6.80
C GLU A 22 -7.80 10.52 -5.76
N THR A 23 -8.65 9.56 -5.38
CA THR A 23 -8.26 8.48 -4.46
C THR A 23 -7.14 7.61 -5.05
N LEU A 24 -7.22 7.27 -6.33
CA LEU A 24 -6.18 6.48 -7.01
C LEU A 24 -4.88 7.26 -7.15
N ILE A 25 -4.93 8.54 -7.53
CA ILE A 25 -3.75 9.42 -7.62
C ILE A 25 -3.06 9.50 -6.27
N LEU A 26 -3.82 9.72 -5.18
CA LEU A 26 -3.30 9.71 -3.82
C LEU A 26 -2.58 8.40 -3.51
N VAL A 27 -3.25 7.27 -3.74
CA VAL A 27 -2.67 5.95 -3.42
C VAL A 27 -1.43 5.64 -4.25
N PHE A 28 -1.41 5.98 -5.54
CA PHE A 28 -0.21 5.80 -6.35
C PHE A 28 0.93 6.70 -5.90
N PHE A 29 0.63 7.93 -5.51
CA PHE A 29 1.62 8.84 -4.95
C PHE A 29 2.21 8.29 -3.64
N THR A 30 1.36 7.85 -2.70
CA THR A 30 1.84 7.35 -1.39
C THR A 30 2.63 6.05 -1.53
N VAL A 31 2.18 5.13 -2.39
CA VAL A 31 2.93 3.90 -2.71
C VAL A 31 4.26 4.24 -3.38
N GLY A 32 4.29 5.23 -4.28
CA GLY A 32 5.53 5.72 -4.90
C GLY A 32 6.53 6.24 -3.86
N ILE A 33 6.07 7.02 -2.87
CA ILE A 33 6.93 7.45 -1.75
C ILE A 33 7.37 6.26 -0.90
N GLY A 34 6.48 5.27 -0.65
CA GLY A 34 6.86 4.03 0.02
C GLY A 34 8.03 3.32 -0.68
N ASN A 35 8.03 3.30 -2.01
CA ASN A 35 9.14 2.75 -2.79
C ASN A 35 10.44 3.55 -2.62
N LEU A 36 10.37 4.88 -2.54
CA LEU A 36 11.55 5.70 -2.23
C LEU A 36 12.10 5.43 -0.83
N ILE A 37 11.22 5.17 0.15
CA ILE A 37 11.63 4.75 1.49
C ILE A 37 12.38 3.41 1.40
N PHE A 38 11.86 2.42 0.67
CA PHE A 38 12.57 1.16 0.46
C PHE A 38 13.94 1.34 -0.17
N VAL A 39 14.08 2.20 -1.17
CA VAL A 39 15.37 2.50 -1.81
C VAL A 39 16.33 3.13 -0.80
N ALA A 40 15.89 4.12 -0.02
CA ALA A 40 16.75 4.78 0.96
C ALA A 40 17.27 3.80 2.02
N PHE A 41 16.40 2.93 2.55
CA PHE A 41 16.80 1.92 3.51
C PHE A 41 17.66 0.82 2.87
N GLY A 42 17.38 0.40 1.64
CA GLY A 42 18.17 -0.60 0.93
C GLY A 42 19.61 -0.13 0.65
N VAL A 43 19.80 1.15 0.34
CA VAL A 43 21.15 1.75 0.23
C VAL A 43 21.86 1.72 1.58
N PHE A 44 21.17 2.06 2.67
CA PHE A 44 21.74 2.03 4.01
C PHE A 44 22.11 0.61 4.46
N GLU A 45 21.24 -0.37 4.20
CA GLU A 45 21.45 -1.79 4.46
C GLU A 45 22.66 -2.32 3.69
N THR A 46 22.83 -1.92 2.42
CA THR A 46 24.00 -2.29 1.61
C THR A 46 25.32 -1.77 2.20
N ILE A 47 25.31 -0.57 2.77
CA ILE A 47 26.52 0.04 3.36
C ILE A 47 26.84 -0.54 4.74
N THR A 48 25.82 -0.81 5.55
CA THR A 48 25.99 -1.21 6.95
C THR A 48 25.94 -2.72 7.18
N SER A 49 25.47 -3.49 6.20
CA SER A 49 25.21 -4.93 6.31
C SER A 49 24.23 -5.30 7.44
N LEU A 50 23.45 -4.34 7.93
CA LEU A 50 22.41 -4.55 8.95
C LEU A 50 21.08 -4.85 8.26
N GLU A 51 20.41 -5.93 8.66
CA GLU A 51 19.09 -6.29 8.14
C GLU A 51 18.01 -5.34 8.68
N ILE A 52 17.70 -4.28 7.93
CA ILE A 52 16.71 -3.25 8.28
C ILE A 52 15.50 -3.21 7.34
N GLY A 53 15.35 -4.19 6.44
CA GLY A 53 14.21 -4.29 5.53
C GLY A 53 12.84 -4.28 6.22
N ASN A 54 12.70 -4.94 7.37
CA ASN A 54 11.45 -4.94 8.14
C ASN A 54 11.08 -3.54 8.66
N ILE A 55 12.10 -2.75 9.04
CA ILE A 55 11.92 -1.38 9.49
C ILE A 55 11.47 -0.52 8.29
N ALA A 56 12.11 -0.68 7.13
CA ALA A 56 11.72 0.02 5.90
C ALA A 56 10.25 -0.23 5.54
N TYR A 57 9.78 -1.48 5.65
CA TYR A 57 8.38 -1.84 5.43
C TYR A 57 7.43 -1.15 6.40
N LEU A 58 7.77 -1.15 7.68
CA LEU A 58 6.99 -0.46 8.70
C LEU A 58 6.88 1.04 8.41
N PHE A 59 8.00 1.69 8.05
CA PHE A 59 8.01 3.12 7.71
C PHE A 59 7.19 3.42 6.45
N ALA A 60 7.34 2.63 5.39
CA ALA A 60 6.57 2.80 4.15
C ALA A 60 5.06 2.63 4.38
N MET A 61 4.68 1.65 5.21
CA MET A 61 3.30 1.40 5.58
C MET A 61 2.71 2.52 6.44
N LEU A 62 3.43 2.95 7.49
CA LEU A 62 2.99 4.03 8.38
C LEU A 62 2.84 5.36 7.62
N TYR A 63 3.81 5.69 6.76
CA TYR A 63 3.74 6.86 5.91
C TYR A 63 2.50 6.82 5.01
N SER A 64 2.28 5.69 4.33
CA SER A 64 1.15 5.54 3.41
C SER A 64 -0.20 5.65 4.14
N ALA A 65 -0.33 4.99 5.30
CA ALA A 65 -1.54 5.06 6.13
C ALA A 65 -1.80 6.49 6.65
N TRP A 66 -0.74 7.17 7.09
CA TRP A 66 -0.82 8.56 7.55
C TRP A 66 -1.23 9.51 6.43
N ALA A 67 -0.61 9.39 5.25
CA ALA A 67 -0.91 10.25 4.11
C ALA A 67 -2.36 10.07 3.62
N ILE A 68 -2.86 8.83 3.60
CA ILE A 68 -4.27 8.55 3.28
C ILE A 68 -5.19 9.21 4.31
N GLY A 69 -4.97 8.97 5.61
CA GLY A 69 -5.80 9.55 6.68
C GLY A 69 -5.82 11.08 6.66
N ASN A 70 -4.65 11.69 6.46
CA ASN A 70 -4.46 13.14 6.41
C ASN A 70 -5.14 13.79 5.19
N PHE A 71 -5.18 13.11 4.04
CA PHE A 71 -5.85 13.60 2.83
C PHE A 71 -7.37 13.69 2.98
N PHE A 72 -7.99 12.67 3.60
CA PHE A 72 -9.45 12.61 3.71
C PHE A 72 -10.00 13.49 4.84
N ASP A 73 -9.41 13.41 6.02
CA ASP A 73 -9.83 14.22 7.18
C ASP A 73 -8.71 14.28 8.22
N LYS A 74 -7.92 15.35 8.18
CA LYS A 74 -6.74 15.56 9.04
C LYS A 74 -7.07 15.58 10.54
N PHE A 75 -8.27 16.03 10.92
CA PHE A 75 -8.63 16.26 12.32
C PHE A 75 -9.28 15.05 12.99
N LYS A 76 -9.71 14.04 12.23
CA LYS A 76 -10.37 12.85 12.78
C LYS A 76 -9.40 11.68 12.90
N ALA A 77 -9.15 11.24 14.12
CA ALA A 77 -8.40 10.01 14.42
C ALA A 77 -8.96 8.79 13.65
N TRP A 78 -10.29 8.74 13.48
CA TRP A 78 -10.97 7.68 12.71
C TRP A 78 -10.53 7.61 11.24
N SER A 79 -10.09 8.74 10.66
CA SER A 79 -9.56 8.79 9.30
C SER A 79 -8.26 7.99 9.18
N TYR A 80 -7.36 8.12 10.15
CA TYR A 80 -6.08 7.39 10.16
C TYR A 80 -6.28 5.88 10.33
N ILE A 81 -7.20 5.47 11.22
CA ILE A 81 -7.54 4.06 11.41
C ILE A 81 -8.10 3.46 10.12
N LYS A 82 -9.03 4.17 9.47
CA LYS A 82 -9.58 3.74 8.17
C LYS A 82 -8.52 3.68 7.08
N GLY A 83 -7.64 4.68 7.01
CA GLY A 83 -6.55 4.73 6.04
C GLY A 83 -5.58 3.55 6.22
N PHE A 84 -5.21 3.26 7.47
CA PHE A 84 -4.38 2.11 7.82
C PHE A 84 -5.04 0.78 7.43
N LEU A 85 -6.31 0.57 7.81
CA LEU A 85 -7.05 -0.64 7.46
C LEU A 85 -7.20 -0.82 5.95
N ALA A 86 -7.53 0.25 5.22
CA ALA A 86 -7.66 0.20 3.77
C ALA A 86 -6.33 -0.11 3.09
N TYR A 87 -5.22 0.46 3.56
CA TYR A 87 -3.89 0.16 3.05
C TYR A 87 -3.50 -1.29 3.32
N PHE A 88 -3.59 -1.73 4.58
CA PHE A 88 -3.20 -3.09 4.99
C PHE A 88 -4.04 -4.18 4.30
N LEU A 89 -5.36 -4.00 4.25
CA LEU A 89 -6.24 -4.96 3.57
C LEU A 89 -5.99 -4.93 2.05
N GLY A 90 -5.75 -3.75 1.48
CA GLY A 90 -5.53 -3.60 0.03
C GLY A 90 -4.21 -4.20 -0.43
N THR A 91 -3.14 -4.04 0.34
CA THR A 91 -1.88 -4.74 0.09
C THR A 91 -2.07 -6.24 0.24
N SER A 92 -2.76 -6.71 1.29
CA SER A 92 -2.97 -8.14 1.54
C SER A 92 -3.76 -8.81 0.42
N ILE A 93 -4.93 -8.27 0.05
CA ILE A 93 -5.77 -8.78 -1.04
C ILE A 93 -5.00 -8.80 -2.36
N GLY A 94 -4.27 -7.73 -2.66
CA GLY A 94 -3.46 -7.68 -3.86
C GLY A 94 -2.35 -8.73 -3.87
N SER A 95 -1.68 -8.97 -2.74
CA SER A 95 -0.64 -10.00 -2.62
C SER A 95 -1.22 -11.40 -2.81
N PHE A 96 -2.34 -11.72 -2.16
CA PHE A 96 -3.03 -12.99 -2.36
C PHE A 96 -3.41 -13.23 -3.83
N LEU A 97 -3.93 -12.22 -4.51
CA LEU A 97 -4.28 -12.33 -5.93
C LEU A 97 -3.07 -12.59 -6.82
N ILE A 98 -1.94 -11.93 -6.58
CA ILE A 98 -0.70 -12.20 -7.34
C ILE A 98 -0.23 -13.63 -7.12
N VAL A 99 -0.27 -14.14 -5.89
CA VAL A 99 0.10 -15.53 -5.58
C VAL A 99 -0.81 -16.52 -6.32
N ILE A 100 -2.13 -16.29 -6.29
CA ILE A 100 -3.10 -17.14 -7.02
C ILE A 100 -2.80 -17.14 -8.52
N ILE A 101 -2.55 -15.96 -9.11
CA ILE A 101 -2.21 -15.85 -10.53
C ILE A 101 -0.92 -16.61 -10.83
N GLY A 102 0.11 -16.47 -9.99
CA GLY A 102 1.37 -17.20 -10.14
C GLY A 102 1.18 -18.71 -10.15
N VAL A 103 0.42 -19.23 -9.19
CA VAL A 103 0.09 -20.67 -9.10
C VAL A 103 -0.71 -21.14 -10.32
N LEU A 104 -1.68 -20.35 -10.79
CA LEU A 104 -2.46 -20.69 -11.99
C LEU A 104 -1.58 -20.75 -13.24
N VAL A 105 -0.68 -19.79 -13.42
CA VAL A 105 0.28 -19.76 -14.54
C VAL A 105 1.17 -21.00 -14.51
N GLU A 106 1.68 -21.37 -13.33
CA GLU A 106 2.50 -22.56 -13.17
C GLU A 106 1.74 -23.85 -13.50
N ILE A 107 0.49 -23.98 -13.04
CA ILE A 107 -0.38 -25.14 -13.35
C ILE A 107 -0.63 -25.26 -14.85
N ILE A 108 -0.85 -24.13 -15.54
CA ILE A 108 -1.08 -24.11 -16.99
C ILE A 108 0.21 -24.50 -17.73
N ASN A 109 1.35 -23.92 -17.34
CA ASN A 109 2.63 -24.16 -18.02
C ASN A 109 3.14 -25.59 -17.82
N ARG A 110 2.89 -26.20 -16.64
CA ARG A 110 3.22 -27.60 -16.38
C ARG A 110 2.33 -28.60 -17.14
N LYS A 111 1.19 -28.14 -17.68
CA LYS A 111 0.25 -28.95 -18.47
C LYS A 111 0.54 -28.96 -19.97
N MET A 112 1.38 -28.05 -20.48
CA MET A 112 1.93 -28.08 -21.84
C MET A 112 3.23 -28.86 -21.89
#